data_AF-A0A7C2SSW0-F1
#
_entry.id   AF-A0A7C2SSW0-F1
#
_cell.length_a   1.000
_cell.length_b   1.000
_cell.length_c   1.000
_cell.angle_alpha   90.00
_cell.angle_beta   90.00
_cell.angle_gamma   90.00
#
_symmetry.space_group_name_H-M   'P 1'
#
loop_
_entity.id
_entity.type
_entity.pdbx_description
1 polymer ?
#
loop_
_entity_poly.entity_id
_entity_poly.type
_entity_poly.pdbx_seq_one_letter_code
_entity_poly.pdbx_strand_id
1 'polypeptide(L)'
;MKKLTFLVLLFSFFISTQAQVTITQSNVESLLTVGTTITTYVDTISTSFDIGSTGQSSWDFSGHPYQTVIDIVNIDPSTSPVANRFTAGNYATYSTVDVGGVVSESWAHVSVQNNIYSDIGTHSIVYEGGEEGIKTITTEFNPPEIIYQFPLTYGSNWSQSGTRDFEIEIFGFKQGFSVDYSVTRTIDAYGTLTMPDGTTIDVLRVKN
;
A
#
# COMPACT_ATOMS: atom_id res chain seq x y z
N MET A 1 4.69 39.65 42.09
CA MET A 1 3.94 38.41 41.81
C MET A 1 3.09 38.51 40.54
N LYS A 2 2.26 39.55 40.33
CA LYS A 2 1.42 39.71 39.11
C LYS A 2 2.17 39.69 37.76
N LYS A 3 3.42 40.17 37.72
CA LYS A 3 4.26 40.16 36.49
C LYS A 3 4.77 38.77 36.10
N LEU A 4 4.93 37.86 37.09
CA LEU A 4 5.38 36.49 36.84
C LEU A 4 4.21 35.63 36.30
N THR A 5 3.00 35.88 36.79
CA THR A 5 1.77 35.23 36.32
C THR A 5 1.46 35.55 34.85
N PHE A 6 1.70 36.80 34.42
CA PHE A 6 1.51 37.21 33.03
C PHE A 6 2.51 36.56 32.06
N LEU A 7 3.77 36.38 32.50
CA LEU A 7 4.82 35.75 31.70
C LEU A 7 4.56 34.25 31.48
N VAL A 8 4.07 33.55 32.51
CA VAL A 8 3.67 32.13 32.41
C VAL A 8 2.45 31.96 31.49
N LEU A 9 1.48 32.88 31.55
CA LEU A 9 0.33 32.86 30.64
C LEU A 9 0.74 33.08 29.18
N LEU A 10 1.69 33.99 28.92
CA LEU A 10 2.18 34.28 27.58
C LEU A 10 2.93 33.07 26.96
N PHE A 11 3.72 32.35 27.76
CA PHE A 11 4.40 31.12 27.32
C PHE A 11 3.44 29.97 26.96
N SER A 12 2.25 29.97 27.56
CA SER A 12 1.23 28.94 27.32
C SER A 12 0.56 29.08 25.93
N PHE A 13 0.60 30.27 25.32
CA PHE A 13 0.03 30.53 23.99
C PHE A 13 0.95 30.13 22.82
N PHE A 14 2.23 29.83 23.08
CA PHE A 14 3.20 29.45 22.04
C PHE A 14 3.35 27.94 21.85
N ILE A 15 2.60 27.13 22.61
CA ILE A 15 2.59 25.68 22.42
C ILE A 15 1.56 25.35 21.33
N SER A 16 1.89 25.68 20.08
CA SER A 16 1.22 25.04 18.93
C SER A 16 1.76 23.61 18.83
N THR A 17 1.07 22.65 19.42
CA THR A 17 1.34 21.23 19.15
C THR A 17 0.96 20.98 17.68
N GLN A 18 1.93 20.91 16.78
CA GLN A 18 1.72 20.28 15.49
C GLN A 18 1.47 18.80 15.78
N ALA A 19 0.19 18.39 15.79
CA ALA A 19 -0.15 16.98 15.99
C ALA A 19 0.46 16.20 14.83
N GLN A 20 1.37 15.28 15.15
CA GLN A 20 2.00 14.44 14.15
C GLN A 20 0.97 13.49 13.55
N VAL A 21 1.01 13.35 12.22
CA VAL A 21 0.16 12.39 11.49
C VAL A 21 0.31 11.01 12.12
N THR A 22 -0.82 10.45 12.53
CA THR A 22 -0.91 9.10 13.10
C THR A 22 -1.89 8.31 12.26
N ILE A 23 -1.44 7.21 11.66
CA ILE A 23 -2.30 6.30 10.90
C ILE A 23 -2.57 5.08 11.78
N THR A 24 -3.85 4.82 12.05
CA THR A 24 -4.28 3.68 12.86
C THR A 24 -4.76 2.53 11.99
N GLN A 25 -4.94 1.35 12.61
CA GLN A 25 -5.59 0.21 11.98
C GLN A 25 -6.95 0.57 11.38
N SER A 26 -7.79 1.30 12.14
CA SER A 26 -9.13 1.68 11.70
C SER A 26 -9.13 2.62 10.49
N ASN A 27 -8.09 3.44 10.31
CA ASN A 27 -7.95 4.24 9.09
C ASN A 27 -7.76 3.34 7.87
N VAL A 28 -6.94 2.30 7.97
CA VAL A 28 -6.71 1.36 6.86
C VAL A 28 -7.92 0.47 6.63
N GLU A 29 -8.55 -0.05 7.68
CA GLU A 29 -9.79 -0.85 7.54
C GLU A 29 -10.89 -0.09 6.82
N SER A 30 -11.06 1.21 7.10
CA SER A 30 -12.05 2.02 6.38
C SER A 30 -11.81 2.09 4.87
N LEU A 31 -10.53 2.11 4.45
CA LEU A 31 -10.14 2.13 3.04
C LEU A 31 -10.26 0.76 2.36
N LEU A 32 -10.35 -0.32 3.14
CA LEU A 32 -10.50 -1.70 2.67
C LEU A 32 -11.97 -2.17 2.65
N THR A 33 -12.92 -1.29 2.97
CA THR A 33 -14.35 -1.60 2.89
C THR A 33 -14.72 -2.09 1.49
N VAL A 34 -15.46 -3.20 1.41
CA VAL A 34 -15.93 -3.78 0.14
C VAL A 34 -16.71 -2.75 -0.68
N GLY A 35 -16.40 -2.67 -1.97
CA GLY A 35 -16.98 -1.72 -2.91
C GLY A 35 -16.26 -0.36 -2.97
N THR A 36 -15.32 -0.08 -2.06
CA THR A 36 -14.43 1.08 -2.20
C THR A 36 -13.46 0.85 -3.35
N THR A 37 -13.30 1.87 -4.18
CA THR A 37 -12.32 1.90 -5.28
C THR A 37 -11.16 2.82 -4.94
N ILE A 38 -9.94 2.33 -5.15
CA ILE A 38 -8.70 3.07 -5.05
C ILE A 38 -8.15 3.25 -6.46
N THR A 39 -8.11 4.49 -6.95
CA THR A 39 -7.54 4.82 -8.25
C THR A 39 -6.05 5.09 -8.11
N THR A 40 -5.23 4.36 -8.85
CA THR A 40 -3.77 4.51 -8.91
C THR A 40 -3.36 5.14 -10.23
N TYR A 41 -2.58 6.21 -10.15
CA TYR A 41 -1.98 6.88 -11.31
C TYR A 41 -0.51 6.46 -11.41
N VAL A 42 -0.09 5.98 -12.58
CA VAL A 42 1.26 5.44 -12.79
C VAL A 42 1.98 6.22 -13.88
N ASP A 43 3.14 6.78 -13.52
CA ASP A 43 4.16 7.22 -14.48
C ASP A 43 5.03 6.02 -14.86
N THR A 44 5.00 5.68 -16.15
CA THR A 44 5.71 4.57 -16.78
C THR A 44 6.94 5.03 -17.57
N ILE A 45 7.18 6.34 -17.64
CA ILE A 45 8.27 6.95 -18.41
C ILE A 45 9.41 7.36 -17.47
N SER A 46 9.09 8.01 -16.36
CA SER A 46 10.12 8.47 -15.42
C SER A 46 10.75 7.30 -14.66
N THR A 47 12.08 7.34 -14.50
CA THR A 47 12.85 6.29 -13.81
C THR A 47 13.39 6.74 -12.44
N SER A 48 13.31 8.03 -12.14
CA SER A 48 13.69 8.59 -10.84
C SER A 48 12.85 9.82 -10.51
N PHE A 49 12.67 10.05 -9.21
CA PHE A 49 11.97 11.21 -8.66
C PHE A 49 12.60 11.57 -7.31
N ASP A 50 12.82 12.86 -7.07
CA ASP A 50 13.31 13.33 -5.76
C ASP A 50 12.14 13.49 -4.79
N ILE A 51 12.12 12.65 -3.76
CA ILE A 51 11.09 12.66 -2.71
C ILE A 51 11.54 13.38 -1.44
N GLY A 52 12.65 14.13 -1.49
CA GLY A 52 13.14 14.97 -0.40
C GLY A 52 13.89 14.22 0.71
N SER A 53 14.40 14.95 1.69
CA SER A 53 15.14 14.41 2.84
C SER A 53 14.23 13.80 3.91
N THR A 54 14.83 13.02 4.83
CA THR A 54 14.16 12.53 6.05
C THR A 54 13.62 13.70 6.89
N GLY A 55 12.48 13.51 7.54
CA GLY A 55 11.83 14.50 8.42
C GLY A 55 10.60 15.16 7.83
N GLN A 56 10.34 16.41 8.21
CA GLN A 56 9.22 17.17 7.66
C GLN A 56 9.47 17.47 6.17
N SER A 57 8.46 17.25 5.33
CA SER A 57 8.52 17.48 3.88
C SER A 57 7.18 18.01 3.36
N SER A 58 7.15 18.35 2.08
CA SER A 58 5.93 18.59 1.31
C SER A 58 6.15 18.05 -0.10
N TRP A 59 5.16 17.33 -0.61
CA TRP A 59 5.22 16.70 -1.92
C TRP A 59 4.11 17.26 -2.79
N ASP A 60 4.46 17.84 -3.93
CA ASP A 60 3.49 18.37 -4.87
C ASP A 60 3.57 17.58 -6.18
N PHE A 61 2.56 16.74 -6.41
CA PHE A 61 2.39 15.98 -7.65
C PHE A 61 1.34 16.62 -8.56
N SER A 62 0.93 17.87 -8.31
CA SER A 62 0.05 18.59 -9.21
C SER A 62 0.70 18.69 -10.60
N GLY A 63 -0.03 18.26 -11.62
CA GLY A 63 0.47 18.25 -12.99
C GLY A 63 1.59 17.23 -13.29
N HIS A 64 1.91 16.31 -12.37
CA HIS A 64 2.81 15.20 -12.67
C HIS A 64 2.19 14.30 -13.76
N PRO A 65 2.93 13.95 -14.84
CA PRO A 65 2.38 13.12 -15.89
C PRO A 65 2.15 11.68 -15.40
N TYR A 66 1.09 11.07 -15.90
CA TYR A 66 0.82 9.63 -15.75
C TYR A 66 0.35 9.09 -17.09
N GLN A 67 0.63 7.81 -17.37
CA GLN A 67 0.23 7.17 -18.63
C GLN A 67 -0.75 6.02 -18.41
N THR A 68 -0.76 5.47 -17.19
CA THR A 68 -1.67 4.40 -16.83
C THR A 68 -2.48 4.80 -15.60
N VAL A 69 -3.78 4.52 -15.64
CA VAL A 69 -4.69 4.64 -14.51
C VAL A 69 -5.24 3.26 -14.23
N ILE A 70 -5.16 2.82 -12.98
CA ILE A 70 -5.61 1.50 -12.55
C ILE A 70 -6.59 1.70 -11.41
N ASP A 71 -7.81 1.20 -11.58
CA ASP A 71 -8.78 1.11 -10.50
C ASP A 71 -8.64 -0.23 -9.80
N ILE A 72 -8.46 -0.16 -8.48
CA ILE A 72 -8.39 -1.30 -7.59
C ILE A 72 -9.65 -1.27 -6.74
N VAL A 73 -10.47 -2.31 -6.83
CA VAL A 73 -11.74 -2.41 -6.11
C VAL A 73 -11.59 -3.38 -4.96
N ASN A 74 -12.02 -2.99 -3.76
CA ASN A 74 -12.12 -3.93 -2.65
C ASN A 74 -13.31 -4.86 -2.86
N ILE A 75 -13.08 -6.15 -2.72
CA ILE A 75 -14.08 -7.20 -2.91
C ILE A 75 -14.20 -8.06 -1.65
N ASP A 76 -15.28 -8.83 -1.55
CA ASP A 76 -15.36 -9.89 -0.57
C ASP A 76 -14.30 -10.97 -0.90
N PRO A 77 -13.38 -11.32 0.03
CA PRO A 77 -12.34 -12.33 -0.21
C PRO A 77 -12.87 -13.67 -0.73
N SER A 78 -14.09 -14.05 -0.34
CA SER A 78 -14.73 -15.30 -0.77
C SER A 78 -15.09 -15.35 -2.26
N THR A 79 -15.15 -14.19 -2.92
CA THR A 79 -15.43 -14.08 -4.36
C THR A 79 -14.20 -14.27 -5.24
N SER A 80 -13.01 -14.31 -4.63
CA SER A 80 -11.75 -14.58 -5.34
C SER A 80 -11.68 -16.02 -5.85
N PRO A 81 -11.13 -16.28 -7.06
CA PRO A 81 -10.93 -17.63 -7.56
C PRO A 81 -9.98 -18.47 -6.67
N VAL A 82 -9.19 -17.82 -5.83
CA VAL A 82 -8.23 -18.45 -4.91
C VAL A 82 -8.59 -18.27 -3.43
N ALA A 83 -9.87 -18.01 -3.11
CA ALA A 83 -10.33 -17.81 -1.72
C ALA A 83 -9.92 -18.95 -0.77
N ASN A 84 -9.94 -20.20 -1.24
CA ASN A 84 -9.57 -21.38 -0.44
C ASN A 84 -8.05 -21.49 -0.20
N ARG A 85 -7.22 -20.75 -0.94
CA ARG A 85 -5.78 -20.72 -0.76
C ARG A 85 -5.40 -19.67 0.29
N PHE A 86 -5.91 -18.45 0.14
CA PHE A 86 -5.58 -17.32 1.00
C PHE A 86 -6.51 -17.18 2.22
N THR A 87 -6.66 -18.27 2.98
CA THR A 87 -7.60 -18.36 4.11
C THR A 87 -7.26 -17.44 5.29
N ALA A 88 -6.02 -16.95 5.37
CA ALA A 88 -5.59 -15.98 6.39
C ALA A 88 -5.97 -14.53 6.07
N GLY A 89 -6.39 -14.25 4.82
CA GLY A 89 -6.81 -12.91 4.39
C GLY A 89 -8.22 -12.59 4.85
N ASN A 90 -8.42 -11.40 5.42
CA ASN A 90 -9.75 -10.88 5.79
C ASN A 90 -10.21 -9.72 4.90
N TYR A 91 -9.36 -9.24 4.00
CA TYR A 91 -9.72 -8.31 2.92
C TYR A 91 -9.09 -8.76 1.60
N ALA A 92 -9.71 -8.40 0.49
CA ALA A 92 -9.18 -8.67 -0.83
C ALA A 92 -9.46 -7.50 -1.78
N THR A 93 -8.57 -7.34 -2.75
CA THR A 93 -8.75 -6.37 -3.84
C THR A 93 -8.77 -7.09 -5.18
N TYR A 94 -9.40 -6.45 -6.15
CA TYR A 94 -9.46 -6.87 -7.54
C TYR A 94 -9.08 -5.71 -8.45
N SER A 95 -8.32 -5.99 -9.49
CA SER A 95 -7.99 -5.00 -10.52
C SER A 95 -7.86 -5.67 -11.88
N THR A 96 -8.09 -4.88 -12.93
CA THR A 96 -7.90 -5.28 -14.32
C THR A 96 -6.97 -4.28 -14.99
N VAL A 97 -5.99 -4.78 -15.74
CA VAL A 97 -5.07 -3.96 -16.52
C VAL A 97 -5.05 -4.46 -17.96
N ASP A 98 -5.21 -3.57 -18.94
CA ASP A 98 -5.04 -3.85 -20.37
C ASP A 98 -3.80 -3.10 -20.88
N VAL A 99 -2.81 -3.85 -21.37
CA VAL A 99 -1.63 -3.31 -22.03
C VAL A 99 -1.57 -3.84 -23.44
N GLY A 100 -2.05 -3.05 -24.40
CA GLY A 100 -1.95 -3.37 -25.82
C GLY A 100 -2.73 -4.61 -26.25
N GLY A 101 -3.87 -4.90 -25.61
CA GLY A 101 -4.72 -6.05 -25.87
C GLY A 101 -4.36 -7.29 -25.06
N VAL A 102 -3.38 -7.19 -24.16
CA VAL A 102 -3.09 -8.20 -23.13
C VAL A 102 -3.77 -7.75 -21.84
N VAL A 103 -4.79 -8.50 -21.43
CA VAL A 103 -5.57 -8.21 -20.23
C VAL A 103 -5.06 -9.04 -19.08
N SER A 104 -4.84 -8.44 -17.92
CA SER A 104 -4.54 -9.13 -16.68
C SER A 104 -5.61 -8.81 -15.66
N GLU A 105 -6.11 -9.84 -15.00
CA GLU A 105 -6.92 -9.73 -13.79
C GLU A 105 -6.08 -10.15 -12.59
N SER A 106 -6.16 -9.39 -11.50
CA SER A 106 -5.35 -9.64 -10.31
C SER A 106 -6.19 -9.52 -9.04
N TRP A 107 -6.04 -10.51 -8.16
CA TRP A 107 -6.62 -10.56 -6.82
C TRP A 107 -5.51 -10.51 -5.77
N ALA A 108 -5.47 -9.49 -4.93
CA ALA A 108 -4.56 -9.42 -3.79
C ALA A 108 -5.32 -9.72 -2.50
N HIS A 109 -4.74 -10.51 -1.60
CA HIS A 109 -5.32 -10.88 -0.31
C HIS A 109 -4.45 -10.34 0.81
N VAL A 110 -5.09 -9.68 1.75
CA VAL A 110 -4.42 -9.01 2.86
C VAL A 110 -5.12 -9.30 4.17
N SER A 111 -4.37 -9.18 5.26
CA SER A 111 -4.89 -9.35 6.62
C SER A 111 -4.68 -8.07 7.42
N VAL A 112 -5.74 -7.54 8.02
CA VAL A 112 -5.65 -6.48 9.04
C VAL A 112 -6.17 -7.02 10.36
N GLN A 113 -5.28 -7.26 11.31
CA GLN A 113 -5.64 -7.75 12.64
C GLN A 113 -4.50 -7.48 13.64
N ASN A 114 -4.84 -7.34 14.93
CA ASN A 114 -3.85 -7.21 16.00
C ASN A 114 -2.81 -6.08 15.76
N ASN A 115 -3.24 -4.94 15.21
CA ASN A 115 -2.40 -3.80 14.81
C ASN A 115 -1.36 -4.11 13.72
N ILE A 116 -1.56 -5.16 12.93
CA ILE A 116 -0.70 -5.51 11.80
C ILE A 116 -1.52 -5.51 10.53
N TYR A 117 -1.01 -4.84 9.49
CA TYR A 117 -1.46 -4.99 8.11
C TYR A 117 -0.46 -5.87 7.37
N SER A 118 -0.91 -6.99 6.82
CA SER A 118 -0.06 -7.97 6.14
C SER A 118 -0.54 -8.33 4.75
N ASP A 119 0.41 -8.52 3.84
CA ASP A 119 0.21 -9.14 2.53
C ASP A 119 0.26 -10.66 2.66
N ILE A 120 -0.82 -11.32 2.26
CA ILE A 120 -0.86 -12.79 2.20
C ILE A 120 -0.31 -13.27 0.86
N GLY A 121 -0.67 -12.59 -0.22
CA GLY A 121 -0.36 -13.02 -1.55
C GLY A 121 -1.25 -12.41 -2.62
N THR A 122 -0.88 -12.71 -3.87
CA THR A 122 -1.58 -12.26 -5.06
C THR A 122 -1.81 -13.43 -6.00
N HIS A 123 -2.93 -13.41 -6.72
CA HIS A 123 -3.18 -14.30 -7.84
C HIS A 123 -3.52 -13.45 -9.05
N SER A 124 -2.91 -13.74 -10.20
CA SER A 124 -3.18 -13.03 -11.44
C SER A 124 -3.42 -14.01 -12.58
N ILE A 125 -4.35 -13.67 -13.45
CA ILE A 125 -4.65 -14.38 -14.70
C ILE A 125 -4.41 -13.42 -15.85
N VAL A 126 -3.62 -13.85 -16.84
CA VAL A 126 -3.29 -13.07 -18.03
C VAL A 126 -3.92 -13.71 -19.25
N TYR A 127 -4.62 -12.88 -20.02
CA TYR A 127 -5.31 -13.20 -21.26
C TYR A 127 -4.61 -12.49 -22.42
N GLU A 128 -4.29 -13.23 -23.49
CA GLU A 128 -3.67 -12.71 -24.71
C GLU A 128 -4.48 -13.20 -25.91
N GLY A 129 -4.77 -12.33 -26.87
CA GLY A 129 -5.45 -12.71 -28.11
C GLY A 129 -6.93 -13.15 -27.99
N GLY A 130 -7.57 -12.96 -26.83
CA GLY A 130 -8.98 -13.32 -26.60
C GLY A 130 -9.22 -14.79 -26.21
N GLU A 131 -8.17 -15.54 -25.87
CA GLU A 131 -8.24 -16.92 -25.38
C GLU A 131 -8.44 -17.00 -23.86
N GLU A 132 -8.94 -18.14 -23.34
CA GLU A 132 -9.00 -18.41 -21.89
C GLU A 132 -7.59 -18.32 -21.27
N GLY A 133 -7.49 -17.74 -20.06
CA GLY A 133 -6.26 -17.35 -19.36
C GLY A 133 -5.04 -18.21 -19.66
N ILE A 134 -4.16 -17.68 -20.51
CA ILE A 134 -2.96 -18.37 -21.03
C ILE A 134 -1.91 -18.55 -19.95
N LYS A 135 -1.91 -17.67 -18.95
CA LYS A 135 -0.95 -17.66 -17.85
C LYS A 135 -1.62 -17.33 -16.52
N THR A 136 -1.29 -18.09 -15.49
CA THR A 136 -1.60 -17.72 -14.11
C THR A 136 -0.31 -17.53 -13.31
N ILE A 137 -0.34 -16.58 -12.38
CA ILE A 137 0.77 -16.30 -11.47
C ILE A 137 0.15 -16.18 -10.07
N THR A 138 0.54 -17.07 -9.18
CA THR A 138 0.23 -16.97 -7.76
C THR A 138 1.50 -16.68 -6.99
N THR A 139 1.46 -15.67 -6.13
CA THR A 139 2.52 -15.31 -5.20
C THR A 139 1.97 -15.43 -3.79
N GLU A 140 2.70 -16.05 -2.89
CA GLU A 140 2.30 -16.24 -1.49
C GLU A 140 3.46 -15.93 -0.55
N PHE A 141 3.20 -15.23 0.54
CA PHE A 141 4.20 -14.90 1.54
C PHE A 141 4.12 -15.84 2.73
N ASN A 142 5.27 -16.38 3.14
CA ASN A 142 5.37 -17.28 4.28
C ASN A 142 6.52 -16.88 5.23
N PRO A 143 6.22 -16.31 6.42
CA PRO A 143 4.89 -15.87 6.86
C PRO A 143 4.38 -14.68 6.03
N PRO A 144 3.07 -14.33 6.15
CA PRO A 144 2.52 -13.13 5.52
C PRO A 144 3.39 -11.89 5.75
N GLU A 145 3.65 -11.12 4.69
CA GLU A 145 4.55 -9.97 4.76
C GLU A 145 3.89 -8.83 5.54
N ILE A 146 4.57 -8.24 6.51
CA ILE A 146 4.11 -7.08 7.27
C ILE A 146 4.27 -5.83 6.41
N ILE A 147 3.13 -5.36 5.89
CA ILE A 147 3.03 -4.07 5.20
C ILE A 147 3.19 -2.95 6.23
N TYR A 148 2.39 -2.94 7.31
CA TYR A 148 2.44 -1.91 8.37
C TYR A 148 2.27 -2.50 9.78
N GLN A 149 2.88 -1.84 10.77
CA GLN A 149 2.62 -2.04 12.20
C GLN A 149 2.02 -0.77 12.80
N PHE A 150 0.77 -0.84 13.23
CA PHE A 150 0.02 0.31 13.75
C PHE A 150 0.25 0.53 15.25
N PRO A 151 0.08 1.78 15.75
CA PRO A 151 -0.11 2.99 14.96
C PRO A 151 1.18 3.39 14.22
N LEU A 152 1.05 3.90 13.01
CA LEU A 152 2.16 4.48 12.28
C LEU A 152 2.32 5.93 12.68
N THR A 153 3.53 6.28 13.11
CA THR A 153 3.99 7.64 13.37
C THR A 153 5.39 7.79 12.78
N TYR A 154 5.89 9.02 12.65
CA TYR A 154 7.30 9.23 12.30
C TYR A 154 8.24 8.46 13.25
N GLY A 155 9.24 7.80 12.69
CA GLY A 155 10.17 6.96 13.44
C GLY A 155 9.70 5.53 13.72
N SER A 156 8.43 5.19 13.43
CA SER A 156 7.98 3.78 13.43
C SER A 156 8.85 2.96 12.48
N ASN A 157 9.28 1.79 12.93
CA ASN A 157 10.11 0.88 12.14
C ASN A 157 9.77 -0.57 12.45
N TRP A 158 9.91 -1.43 11.45
CA TRP A 158 9.71 -2.87 11.58
C TRP A 158 10.55 -3.60 10.54
N SER A 159 10.89 -4.84 10.84
CA SER A 159 11.64 -5.70 9.94
C SER A 159 11.01 -7.08 9.91
N GLN A 160 11.15 -7.76 8.77
CA GLN A 160 10.72 -9.14 8.61
C GLN A 160 11.59 -9.83 7.57
N SER A 161 11.77 -11.12 7.76
CA SER A 161 12.26 -12.04 6.75
C SER A 161 11.31 -13.21 6.59
N GLY A 162 11.29 -13.81 5.41
CA GLY A 162 10.48 -14.98 5.09
C GLY A 162 10.76 -15.46 3.68
N THR A 163 9.85 -16.27 3.15
CA THR A 163 9.86 -16.67 1.74
C THR A 163 8.70 -16.04 1.00
N ARG A 164 8.92 -15.81 -0.28
CA ARG A 164 7.89 -15.52 -1.27
C ARG A 164 7.86 -16.69 -2.23
N ASP A 165 6.77 -17.44 -2.18
CA ASP A 165 6.53 -18.62 -3.00
C ASP A 165 5.77 -18.21 -4.25
N PHE A 166 6.26 -18.66 -5.41
CA PHE A 166 5.68 -18.40 -6.71
C PHE A 166 5.19 -19.70 -7.30
N GLU A 167 3.97 -19.68 -7.85
CA GLU A 167 3.42 -20.72 -8.71
C GLU A 167 2.99 -20.08 -10.02
N ILE A 168 3.63 -20.48 -11.11
CA ILE A 168 3.36 -19.97 -12.45
C ILE A 168 2.84 -21.12 -13.30
N GLU A 169 1.71 -20.91 -13.95
CA GLU A 169 1.18 -21.81 -14.98
C GLU A 169 1.15 -21.10 -16.32
N ILE A 170 1.71 -21.71 -17.37
CA ILE A 170 1.70 -21.18 -18.74
C ILE A 170 1.31 -22.32 -19.67
N PHE A 171 0.20 -22.18 -20.41
CA PHE A 171 -0.32 -23.22 -21.31
C PHE A 171 -0.38 -24.63 -20.66
N GLY A 172 -0.80 -24.69 -19.38
CA GLY A 172 -0.90 -25.93 -18.60
C GLY A 172 0.43 -26.45 -18.01
N PHE A 173 1.58 -25.83 -18.32
CA PHE A 173 2.85 -26.14 -17.66
C PHE A 173 2.97 -25.36 -16.36
N LYS A 174 3.10 -26.08 -15.24
CA LYS A 174 3.24 -25.51 -13.90
C LYS A 174 4.71 -25.51 -13.45
N GLN A 175 5.15 -24.40 -12.87
CA GLN A 175 6.44 -24.25 -12.22
C GLN A 175 6.26 -23.55 -10.87
N GLY A 176 6.90 -24.07 -9.83
CA GLY A 176 6.96 -23.46 -8.52
C GLY A 176 8.39 -23.17 -8.08
N PHE A 177 8.61 -22.03 -7.42
CA PHE A 177 9.89 -21.70 -6.79
C PHE A 177 9.68 -20.75 -5.60
N SER A 178 10.65 -20.71 -4.69
CA SER A 178 10.63 -19.85 -3.51
C SER A 178 11.82 -18.91 -3.52
N VAL A 179 11.61 -17.68 -3.07
CA VAL A 179 12.66 -16.66 -2.94
C VAL A 179 12.66 -16.15 -1.51
N ASP A 180 13.82 -16.19 -0.86
CA ASP A 180 14.01 -15.57 0.45
C ASP A 180 13.95 -14.04 0.31
N TYR A 181 13.28 -13.38 1.25
CA TYR A 181 13.30 -11.93 1.37
C TYR A 181 13.62 -11.50 2.79
N SER A 182 14.20 -10.31 2.90
CA SER A 182 14.40 -9.61 4.16
C SER A 182 14.19 -8.13 3.89
N VAL A 183 13.31 -7.50 4.65
CA VAL A 183 12.91 -6.10 4.48
C VAL A 183 12.92 -5.41 5.84
N THR A 184 13.39 -4.16 5.84
CA THR A 184 13.27 -3.25 6.97
C THR A 184 12.57 -2.00 6.48
N ARG A 185 11.50 -1.61 7.16
CA ARG A 185 10.72 -0.44 6.83
C ARG A 185 10.84 0.59 7.94
N THR A 186 10.90 1.86 7.57
CA THR A 186 10.92 2.97 8.52
C THR A 186 10.06 4.11 8.00
N ILE A 187 9.26 4.70 8.88
CA ILE A 187 8.59 5.97 8.60
C ILE A 187 9.61 7.09 8.80
N ASP A 188 10.19 7.56 7.71
CA ASP A 188 11.34 8.47 7.74
C ASP A 188 11.01 9.90 7.30
N ALA A 189 9.77 10.18 6.87
CA ALA A 189 9.32 11.54 6.64
C ALA A 189 7.81 11.66 6.87
N TYR A 190 7.34 12.90 7.04
CA TYR A 190 5.93 13.25 7.18
C TYR A 190 5.68 14.63 6.57
N GLY A 191 4.46 14.89 6.12
CA GLY A 191 4.15 16.14 5.45
C GLY A 191 2.85 16.13 4.69
N THR A 192 2.59 17.22 3.98
CA THR A 192 1.41 17.33 3.10
C THR A 192 1.79 16.90 1.68
N LEU A 193 0.91 16.11 1.07
CA LEU A 193 0.98 15.65 -0.32
C LEU A 193 -0.17 16.26 -1.11
N THR A 194 0.15 16.92 -2.22
CA THR A 194 -0.81 17.39 -3.23
C THR A 194 -0.88 16.35 -4.35
N MET A 195 -2.06 15.75 -4.52
CA MET A 195 -2.36 14.75 -5.56
C MET A 195 -2.48 15.42 -6.95
N PRO A 196 -2.43 14.64 -8.05
CA PRO A 196 -2.58 15.18 -9.40
C PRO A 196 -3.89 15.94 -9.66
N ASP A 197 -4.96 15.60 -8.93
CA ASP A 197 -6.27 16.27 -8.97
C ASP A 197 -6.32 17.57 -8.13
N GLY A 198 -5.21 17.92 -7.45
CA GLY A 198 -5.09 19.08 -6.57
C GLY A 198 -5.52 18.84 -5.12
N THR A 199 -5.98 17.63 -4.77
CA THR A 199 -6.36 17.29 -3.40
C THR A 199 -5.13 17.25 -2.51
N THR A 200 -5.19 17.90 -1.34
CA THR A 200 -4.11 17.88 -0.34
C THR A 200 -4.42 16.96 0.82
N ILE A 201 -3.49 16.08 1.17
CA ILE A 201 -3.60 15.14 2.28
C ILE A 201 -2.31 15.10 3.11
N ASP A 202 -2.44 14.90 4.42
CA ASP A 202 -1.27 14.68 5.27
C ASP A 202 -0.87 13.20 5.24
N VAL A 203 0.43 12.92 5.05
CA VAL A 203 0.95 11.59 4.80
C VAL A 203 2.21 11.28 5.62
N LEU A 204 2.48 9.98 5.74
CA LEU A 204 3.72 9.42 6.26
C LEU A 204 4.47 8.74 5.10
N ARG A 205 5.78 8.95 5.01
CA ARG A 205 6.63 8.30 4.00
C ARG A 205 7.25 7.03 4.57
N VAL A 206 7.03 5.91 3.90
CA VAL A 206 7.66 4.63 4.21
C VAL A 206 8.93 4.50 3.36
N LYS A 207 10.05 4.19 4.00
CA LYS A 207 11.32 3.86 3.36
C LYS A 207 11.63 2.38 3.59
N ASN A 208 11.98 1.68 2.52
CA ASN A 208 12.51 0.32 2.53
C ASN A 208 14.04 0.31 2.49
#